data_AF-A0A3D2SB00-F1
#
_entry.id   AF-A0A3D2SB00-F1
#
_cell.length_a   1.000
_cell.length_b   1.000
_cell.length_c   1.000
_cell.angle_alpha   90.00
_cell.angle_beta   90.00
_cell.angle_gamma   90.00
#
_symmetry.space_group_name_H-M   'P 1'
#
loop_
_entity.id
_entity.type
_entity.pdbx_description
1 polymer ?
#
loop_
_entity_poly.entity_id
_entity_poly.type
_entity_poly.pdbx_seq_one_letter_code
_entity_poly.pdbx_strand_id
1 'polypeptide(L)' 'MNASFSASAEEELVSFEWDFGDGSTSTEAAPSHVYSTPGCFDVSLIATSINGCSDTVTYFEFVCAG' A
#
# COMPACT_ATOMS: atom_id res chain seq x y z
N MET A 1 -11.08 -7.73 -8.35
CA MET A 1 -10.90 -8.26 -6.97
C MET A 1 -10.79 -7.09 -6.01
N ASN A 2 -11.47 -7.12 -4.86
CA ASN A 2 -11.33 -6.10 -3.82
C ASN A 2 -10.26 -6.51 -2.80
N ALA A 3 -9.40 -5.57 -2.43
CA ALA A 3 -8.40 -5.75 -1.38
C ALA A 3 -8.45 -4.58 -0.39
N SER A 4 -8.12 -4.87 0.86
CA SER A 4 -8.03 -3.87 1.93
C SER A 4 -6.63 -3.91 2.52
N PHE A 5 -6.08 -2.72 2.77
CA PHE A 5 -4.72 -2.55 3.24
C PHE A 5 -4.72 -1.73 4.53
N SER A 6 -3.71 -1.93 5.37
CA SER A 6 -3.50 -1.13 6.57
C SER A 6 -2.02 -1.05 6.90
N ALA A 7 -1.59 0.09 7.42
CA ALA A 7 -0.24 0.32 7.92
C ALA A 7 -0.23 0.43 9.45
N SER A 8 0.80 -0.12 10.09
CA SER A 8 1.02 -0.02 11.54
C SER A 8 2.51 0.04 11.85
N ALA A 9 2.89 0.92 12.77
CA ALA A 9 4.24 1.03 13.30
C ALA A 9 4.19 1.22 14.83
N GLU A 10 5.34 1.10 15.50
CA GLU A 10 5.46 1.40 16.93
C GLU A 10 5.30 2.91 17.22
N GLU A 11 5.67 3.74 16.25
CA GLU A 11 5.50 5.18 16.28
C GLU A 11 4.27 5.62 15.49
N GLU A 12 3.74 6.80 15.81
CA GLU A 12 2.64 7.40 15.05
C GLU A 12 3.09 7.72 13.62
N LEU A 13 2.31 7.24 12.64
CA LEU A 13 2.51 7.51 11.22
C LEU A 13 1.63 8.67 10.78
N VAL A 14 2.23 9.63 10.09
CA VAL A 14 1.58 10.88 9.65
C VAL A 14 1.40 10.98 8.15
N SER A 15 2.08 10.15 7.37
CA SER A 15 1.85 10.05 5.93
C SER A 15 2.04 8.63 5.40
N PHE A 16 1.31 8.34 4.33
CA PHE A 16 1.29 7.06 3.64
C PHE A 16 1.31 7.32 2.14
N GLU A 17 2.03 6.50 1.40
CA GLU A 17 2.03 6.47 -0.05
C GLU A 17 2.02 5.02 -0.50
N TRP A 18 0.83 4.55 -0.89
CA TRP A 18 0.61 3.22 -1.43
C TRP A 18 0.78 3.24 -2.95
N ASP A 19 1.49 2.25 -3.47
CA ASP A 19 1.46 1.85 -4.88
C ASP A 19 0.90 0.43 -4.95
N PHE A 20 -0.20 0.26 -5.69
CA PHE A 20 -0.88 -1.03 -5.81
C PHE A 20 -0.33 -1.91 -6.94
N GLY A 21 0.65 -1.44 -7.71
CA GLY A 21 1.27 -2.19 -8.81
C GLY A 21 0.44 -2.26 -10.09
N ASP A 22 -0.80 -1.76 -10.07
CA ASP A 22 -1.69 -1.65 -11.24
C ASP A 22 -1.68 -0.25 -11.87
N GLY A 23 -0.81 0.64 -11.38
CA GLY A 23 -0.69 2.04 -11.77
C GLY A 23 -1.53 3.01 -10.92
N SER A 24 -2.30 2.51 -9.95
CA SER A 24 -3.05 3.33 -8.99
C SER A 24 -2.29 3.52 -7.68
N THR A 25 -2.51 4.65 -7.02
CA THR A 25 -1.90 4.98 -5.72
C THR A 25 -2.93 5.46 -4.69
N SER A 26 -2.54 5.49 -3.41
CA SER A 26 -3.36 6.08 -2.33
C SER A 26 -2.51 6.69 -1.23
N THR A 27 -3.07 7.69 -0.53
CA THR A 27 -2.46 8.32 0.66
C THR A 27 -3.22 8.04 1.95
N GLU A 28 -4.26 7.21 1.89
CA GLU A 28 -5.02 6.80 3.06
C GLU A 28 -4.19 5.86 3.94
N ALA A 29 -4.38 5.93 5.26
CA ALA A 29 -3.73 5.01 6.20
C ALA A 29 -4.21 3.55 6.01
N ALA A 30 -5.46 3.38 5.57
CA ALA A 30 -6.10 2.08 5.38
C ALA A 30 -7.01 2.08 4.13
N PRO A 31 -6.44 2.09 2.91
CA PRO A 31 -7.23 2.15 1.69
C PRO A 31 -7.92 0.83 1.36
N SER A 32 -9.07 0.93 0.71
CA SER A 32 -9.66 -0.16 -0.07
C SER A 32 -9.37 0.06 -1.55
N HIS A 33 -8.85 -0.97 -2.24
CA HIS A 33 -8.56 -0.88 -3.68
C HIS A 33 -9.24 -2.00 -4.47
N VAL A 34 -9.60 -1.71 -5.73
CA VAL A 34 -10.27 -2.64 -6.64
C VAL A 34 -9.41 -2.86 -7.87
N TYR A 35 -8.85 -4.07 -7.96
CA TYR A 35 -8.12 -4.54 -9.14
C TYR A 35 -9.11 -4.95 -10.23
N SER A 36 -9.13 -4.21 -11.33
CA SER A 36 -10.08 -4.38 -12.43
C SER A 36 -9.54 -5.23 -13.58
N THR A 37 -8.22 -5.35 -13.68
CA THR A 37 -7.54 -6.17 -14.69
C THR A 37 -7.03 -7.47 -14.08
N PRO A 38 -7.05 -8.59 -14.83
CA PRO A 38 -6.33 -9.79 -14.43
C PRO A 38 -4.82 -9.57 -14.41
N GLY A 39 -4.13 -10.17 -13.45
CA GLY A 39 -2.70 -10.04 -13.25
C GLY A 39 -2.29 -10.28 -11.80
N CYS A 40 -0.99 -10.45 -11.57
CA CYS A 40 -0.39 -10.39 -10.24
C CYS A 40 0.30 -9.03 -10.07
N PHE A 41 0.08 -8.40 -8.93
CA PHE A 41 0.49 -7.03 -8.66
C PHE A 41 1.41 -6.97 -7.44
N ASP A 42 2.53 -6.28 -7.61
CA ASP A 42 3.44 -5.93 -6.52
C ASP A 42 2.87 -4.72 -5.76
N VAL A 43 2.77 -4.81 -4.45
CA VAL A 43 2.24 -3.72 -3.62
C VAL A 43 3.37 -3.11 -2.80
N SER A 44 3.51 -1.80 -2.85
CA SER A 44 4.47 -1.08 -2.01
C SER A 44 3.80 0.00 -1.18
N LEU A 45 4.40 0.28 -0.02
CA LEU A 45 4.01 1.36 0.86
C LEU A 45 5.27 2.09 1.32
N ILE A 46 5.26 3.41 1.19
CA ILE A 46 6.15 4.31 1.91
C ILE A 46 5.33 4.94 3.05
N ALA A 47 5.79 4.82 4.29
CA ALA A 47 5.15 5.45 5.44
C ALA A 47 6.13 6.37 6.16
N THR A 48 5.66 7.52 6.66
CA THR A 48 6.48 8.46 7.43
C THR A 48 5.92 8.65 8.83
N SER A 49 6.79 8.53 9.82
CA SER A 49 6.50 8.78 11.23
C SER A 49 6.38 10.27 11.55
N ILE A 50 5.76 10.58 12.69
CA ILE A 50 5.71 11.94 13.26
C ILE A 50 7.11 12.56 13.46
N ASN A 51 8.12 11.72 13.67
CA ASN A 51 9.53 12.14 13.81
C ASN A 51 10.20 12.45 12.46
N GLY A 52 9.49 12.27 11.35
CA GLY A 52 10.00 12.50 10.00
C GLY A 52 10.84 11.35 9.43
N CYS A 53 10.93 10.20 10.12
CA CYS A 53 11.55 9.00 9.59
C CYS A 53 10.59 8.29 8.65
N SER A 54 11.05 7.94 7.44
CA SER A 54 10.29 7.16 6.47
C SER A 54 10.87 5.77 6.31
N ASP A 55 10.01 4.79 6.09
CA ASP A 55 10.38 3.43 5.73
C ASP A 55 9.54 2.92 4.56
N THR A 56 10.03 1.90 3.86
CA THR A 56 9.40 1.34 2.67
C THR A 56 9.28 -0.16 2.78
N VAL A 57 8.08 -0.68 2.50
CA VAL A 57 7.82 -2.11 2.36
C VAL A 57 7.31 -2.42 0.95
N THR A 58 7.72 -3.56 0.40
CA THR A 58 7.27 -4.05 -0.89
C THR A 58 6.95 -5.53 -0.80
N TYR A 59 5.78 -5.92 -1.30
CA TYR A 59 5.33 -7.29 -1.38
C TYR A 59 5.14 -7.68 -2.85
N PHE A 60 5.95 -8.63 -3.32
CA PHE A 60 5.93 -9.09 -4.71
C PHE A 60 4.78 -10.08 -4.94
N GLU A 61 4.10 -9.93 -6.07
CA GLU A 61 2.96 -10.74 -6.53
C GLU A 61 1.90 -10.93 -5.42
N PHE A 62 1.69 -9.90 -4.59
CA PHE A 62 0.90 -9.99 -3.38
C PHE A 62 -0.59 -10.19 -3.66
N VAL A 63 -1.09 -9.56 -4.72
CA VAL A 63 -2.48 -9.71 -5.17
C VAL A 63 -2.49 -10.28 -6.58
N CYS A 64 -3.09 -11.45 -6.75
CA CYS A 64 -3.34 -12.03 -8.08
C CYS A 64 -4.85 -12.02 -8.36
N ALA A 65 -5.29 -11.18 -9.30
CA ALA A 65 -6.66 -11.15 -9.80
C ALA A 65 -6.77 -11.95 -11.11
N GLY A 66 -7.82 -12.75 -11.24
CA GLY A 66 -8.12 -13.58 -12.41
C GLY A 66 -9.58 -13.53 -12.79
#